data_AF-A0A920BCF8-F1
#
_entry.id   AF-A0A920BCF8-F1
#
_cell.length_a   1.000
_cell.length_b   1.000
_cell.length_c   1.000
_cell.angle_alpha   90.00
_cell.angle_beta   90.00
_cell.angle_gamma   90.00
#
_symmetry.space_group_name_H-M   'P 1'
#
loop_
_entity.id
_entity.type
_entity.pdbx_description
1 polymer ?
#
loop_
_entity_poly.entity_id
_entity_poly.type
_entity_poly.pdbx_seq_one_letter_code
_entity_poly.pdbx_strand_id
1 'polypeptide(L)' 'MNMIRFVKNQDYEGWKKLYLQYGEFYQVPMTHEGLSKVWNWLHDSSHEMEGWFMKRPAGSWVLPTSGGCPIP' A
#
# COMPACT_ATOMS: atom_id res chain seq x y z
N MET A 1 2.56 -0.80 21.41
CA MET A 1 3.03 0.49 20.85
C MET A 1 2.47 0.65 19.45
N ASN A 2 1.78 1.74 19.14
CA ASN A 2 1.40 2.07 17.77
C ASN A 2 2.58 2.82 17.12
N MET A 3 3.11 2.29 16.02
CA MET A 3 4.21 2.92 15.26
C MET A 3 3.69 3.28 13.89
N ILE A 4 3.78 4.56 13.53
CA ILE A 4 3.42 5.09 12.21
C ILE A 4 4.70 5.62 11.57
N ARG A 5 4.98 5.21 10.33
CA ARG A 5 6.13 5.69 9.55
C ARG A 5 5.84 5.59 8.06
N PHE A 6 6.64 6.26 7.23
CA PHE A 6 6.64 6.00 5.79
C PHE A 6 6.96 4.54 5.48
N VAL A 7 6.34 4.04 4.42
CA VAL A 7 6.60 2.70 3.87
C VAL A 7 8.06 2.59 3.43
N LYS A 8 8.64 1.41 3.63
CA LYS A 8 9.98 1.07 3.18
C LYS A 8 9.91 -0.16 2.28
N ASN A 9 10.95 -0.39 1.49
CA ASN A 9 11.08 -1.58 0.63
C ASN A 9 10.83 -2.91 1.36
N GLN A 10 11.15 -2.98 2.66
CA GLN A 10 10.94 -4.17 3.49
C GLN A 10 9.45 -4.48 3.77
N ASP A 11 8.57 -3.48 3.63
CA ASP A 11 7.14 -3.62 3.87
C ASP A 11 6.38 -4.13 2.64
N TYR A 12 7.06 -4.27 1.50
CA TYR A 12 6.47 -4.62 0.22
C TYR A 12 5.61 -5.87 0.27
N GLU A 13 6.11 -6.96 0.87
CA GLU A 13 5.35 -8.22 0.95
C GLU A 13 4.09 -8.10 1.82
N GLY A 14 4.12 -7.26 2.85
CA GLY A 14 2.95 -6.97 3.68
C GLY A 14 1.93 -6.12 2.92
N TRP A 15 2.41 -5.07 2.25
CA TRP A 15 1.58 -4.19 1.43
C TRP A 15 0.95 -4.94 0.24
N LYS A 16 1.72 -5.77 -0.47
CA LYS A 16 1.26 -6.58 -1.60
C LYS A 16 0.08 -7.47 -1.22
N LYS A 17 0.12 -8.11 -0.05
CA LYS A 17 -1.01 -8.92 0.44
C LYS A 17 -2.28 -8.09 0.60
N LEU A 18 -2.16 -6.90 1.20
CA LEU A 18 -3.28 -5.96 1.36
C LEU A 18 -3.81 -5.48 0.00
N TYR A 19 -2.91 -5.16 -0.92
CA TYR A 19 -3.26 -4.70 -2.26
C TYR A 19 -4.03 -5.78 -3.06
N LEU A 20 -3.59 -7.04 -2.98
CA LEU A 20 -4.29 -8.17 -3.61
C LEU A 20 -5.67 -8.41 -2.99
N GLN A 21 -5.78 -8.41 -1.66
CA GLN A 21 -7.06 -8.55 -0.95
C GLN A 21 -8.02 -7.40 -1.26
N TYR A 22 -7.48 -6.19 -1.45
CA TYR A 22 -8.25 -5.03 -1.89
C TYR A 22 -8.83 -5.24 -3.30
N GLY A 23 -8.03 -5.77 -4.22
CA GLY A 23 -8.51 -6.16 -5.56
C GLY A 23 -9.58 -7.23 -5.54
N GLU A 24 -9.41 -8.26 -4.71
CA GLU A 24 -10.42 -9.30 -4.50
C GLU A 24 -11.74 -8.71 -3.97
N PHE A 25 -11.66 -7.79 -3.00
CA PHE A 25 -12.83 -7.13 -2.41
C PHE A 25 -13.62 -6.31 -3.44
N TYR A 26 -12.92 -5.54 -4.29
CA TYR A 26 -13.54 -4.75 -5.35
C TYR A 26 -13.79 -5.55 -6.64
N GLN A 27 -13.48 -6.84 -6.66
CA GLN A 27 -13.57 -7.71 -7.85
C GLN A 27 -12.81 -7.18 -9.07
N VAL A 28 -11.68 -6.51 -8.81
CA VAL A 28 -10.83 -5.94 -9.86
C VAL A 28 -9.57 -6.80 -10.03
N PRO A 29 -9.26 -7.25 -11.27
CA PRO A 29 -8.06 -8.01 -11.53
C PRO A 29 -6.81 -7.15 -11.31
N MET A 30 -6.06 -7.46 -10.24
CA MET A 30 -4.80 -6.78 -9.95
C MET A 30 -3.68 -7.37 -10.80
N THR A 31 -3.11 -6.57 -11.71
CA THR A 31 -1.97 -6.95 -12.54
C THR A 31 -0.64 -6.67 -11.83
N HIS A 32 0.41 -7.38 -12.25
CA HIS A 32 1.77 -7.15 -11.73
C HIS A 32 2.29 -5.73 -12.08
N GLU A 33 1.86 -5.21 -13.23
CA GLU A 33 2.17 -3.85 -13.67
C GLU A 33 1.51 -2.81 -12.76
N GLY A 34 0.22 -2.96 -12.46
CA GLY A 34 -0.48 -2.06 -11.57
C GLY A 34 0.13 -2.05 -10.17
N LEU A 35 0.47 -3.23 -9.66
CA LEU A 35 1.14 -3.37 -8.37
C LEU A 35 2.49 -2.65 -8.33
N SER A 36 3.32 -2.82 -9.37
CA SER A 36 4.63 -2.16 -9.46
C SER A 36 4.49 -0.64 -9.57
N LYS A 37 3.49 -0.17 -10.34
CA LYS A 37 3.21 1.25 -10.54
C LYS A 37 2.80 1.94 -9.24
N VAL A 38 1.82 1.38 -8.53
CA VAL A 38 1.37 1.93 -7.25
C VAL A 38 2.48 1.86 -6.21
N TRP A 39 3.27 0.79 -6.17
CA TRP A 39 4.41 0.70 -5.26
C TRP A 39 5.43 1.82 -5.51
N ASN A 40 5.75 2.11 -6.77
CA ASN A 40 6.67 3.19 -7.11
C ASN A 40 6.12 4.56 -6.68
N TRP A 41 4.82 4.79 -6.80
CA TRP A 41 4.19 6.04 -6.35
C TRP A 41 4.35 6.29 -4.86
N LEU A 42 4.26 5.25 -4.02
CA LEU A 42 4.44 5.37 -2.57
C LEU A 42 5.87 5.77 -2.17
N HIS A 43 6.83 5.63 -3.08
CA HIS A 43 8.24 5.99 -2.89
C HIS A 43 8.64 7.27 -3.65
N ASP A 44 7.76 7.81 -4.47
CA ASP A 44 8.02 9.00 -5.27
C ASP A 44 7.61 10.26 -4.49
N SER A 45 8.60 11.03 -4.03
CA SER A 45 8.36 12.30 -3.33
C SER A 45 7.71 13.38 -4.19
N SER A 46 7.65 13.20 -5.51
CA SER A 46 6.98 14.12 -6.44
C SER A 46 5.52 13.73 -6.71
N HIS A 47 5.09 12.53 -6.28
CA HIS A 47 3.72 12.09 -6.41
C HIS A 47 2.90 12.53 -5.18
N GLU A 48 1.66 12.94 -5.39
CA GLU A 48 0.70 13.30 -4.32
C GLU A 48 0.34 12.14 -3.37
N MET A 49 0.79 10.91 -3.65
CA MET A 49 0.40 9.72 -2.91
C MET A 49 1.48 9.30 -1.93
N GLU A 50 1.13 9.27 -0.64
CA GLU A 50 2.05 8.82 0.40
C GLU A 50 1.65 7.45 0.95
N GLY A 51 2.64 6.57 1.09
CA GLY A 51 2.48 5.27 1.74
C GLY A 51 2.83 5.31 3.22
N TRP A 52 1.86 4.98 4.08
CA TRP A 52 2.06 4.95 5.52
C TRP A 52 1.95 3.53 6.06
N PHE A 53 3.01 3.09 6.74
CA PHE A 53 3.03 1.84 7.48
C PHE A 53 2.60 2.09 8.93
N MET A 54 1.57 1.39 9.38
CA MET A 54 1.09 1.41 10.76
C MET A 54 1.24 0.02 11.38
N LYS A 55 2.08 -0.08 12.41
CA LYS A 55 2.14 -1.27 13.27
C LYS A 55 1.27 -1.06 14.50
N ARG A 56 0.27 -1.93 14.69
CA ARG A 56 -0.52 -2.05 15.93
C ARG A 56 -0.09 -3.29 16.73
N PRO A 57 -0.38 -3.34 18.04
CA PRO A 57 -0.11 -4.52 18.86
C PRO A 57 -0.74 -5.82 18.34
N ALA A 58 -1.87 -5.73 17.64
CA ALA A 58 -2.62 -6.88 17.10
C ALA A 58 -2.31 -7.18 15.61
N GLY A 59 -1.45 -6.42 14.93
CA GLY A 59 -1.16 -6.61 13.50
C GLY A 59 -0.55 -5.37 12.83
N SER A 60 0.13 -5.56 11.69
CA SER A 60 0.74 -4.48 10.90
C SER A 60 -0.05 -4.24 9.61
N TRP A 61 -0.30 -2.99 9.25
CA TRP A 61 -1.11 -2.58 8.10
C TRP A 61 -0.43 -1.44 7.35
N VAL A 62 -0.63 -1.36 6.03
CA VAL A 62 -0.17 -0.25 5.19
C VAL A 62 -1.38 0.42 4.58
N LEU A 63 -1.47 1.75 4.68
CA LEU A 63 -2.58 2.54 4.17
C LEU A 63 -2.04 3.63 3.21
N PRO A 64 -2.62 3.77 2.00
CA PRO A 64 -2.45 4.99 1.21
C PRO A 64 -3.32 6.12 1.80
N THR A 65 -2.79 7.34 1.85
CA THR A 65 -3.47 8.48 2.51
C THR A 65 -4.50 9.22 1.66
N SER A 66 -4.56 8.98 0.34
CA SER A 66 -5.49 9.66 -0.56
C SER A 66 -6.68 8.76 -0.95
N GLY A 67 -7.71 8.69 -0.11
CA GLY A 67 -9.12 8.39 -0.50
C GLY A 67 -9.47 7.04 -1.15
N GLY A 68 -8.51 6.20 -1.52
CA GLY A 68 -8.69 4.91 -2.16
C GLY A 68 -7.37 4.42 -2.73
N CYS A 69 -7.14 3.10 -2.69
CA CYS A 69 -6.03 2.50 -3.45
C CYS A 69 -6.31 2.80 -4.94
N PRO A 70 -5.40 3.48 -5.65
CA PRO A 70 -5.59 3.71 -7.08
C PRO A 70 -5.50 2.36 -7.77
N ILE A 71 -6.51 2.08 -8.58
CA ILE A 71 -6.49 0.96 -9.50
C ILE A 71 -6.08 1.56 -10.85
N PRO A 72 -4.84 1.33 -11.32
CA PRO A 72 -4.42 1.80 -12.63
C PRO A 72 -5.10 1.04 -13.78
#